data_AF-A0A2S8F2K7-F1
#
_entry.id   AF-A0A2S8F2K7-F1
#
_cell.length_a   1.000
_cell.length_b   1.000
_cell.length_c   1.000
_cell.angle_alpha   90.00
_cell.angle_beta   90.00
_cell.angle_gamma   90.00
#
_symmetry.space_group_name_H-M   'P 1'
#
loop_
_entity.id
_entity.type
_entity.pdbx_description
1 polymer ?
#
loop_
_entity_poly.entity_id
_entity_poly.type
_entity_poly.pdbx_seq_one_letter_code
_entity_poly.pdbx_strand_id
1 'polypeptide(L)'
;MRAAACLVVHGTDSIGNANLDLFGLLVFGIVRARWKSNCVMAELATISPLRWYQRILMGMGGSILAILLATAAWLTPSVRGMGTHQQLGLPPCTLVQLTGTRCPSCGMTTSWSHLMKGNVWGSLKANTAGCVLGVIALFLAPWMLSSAVLGRLTVAAPSDAVLITITILVVLVTLGDWLVRINF
;
A
#
# COMPACT_ATOMS: atom_id res chain seq x y z
N MET A 1 21.91 30.43 13.08
CA MET A 1 22.86 29.36 13.46
C MET A 1 22.57 28.92 14.89
N ARG A 2 21.68 27.94 15.11
CA ARG A 2 21.54 27.23 16.38
C ARG A 2 20.96 25.84 16.09
N ALA A 3 21.72 24.79 16.34
CA ALA A 3 21.21 23.44 16.46
C ALA A 3 21.95 22.77 17.62
N ALA A 4 21.14 22.27 18.55
CA ALA A 4 21.51 21.79 19.86
C ALA A 4 22.22 20.43 19.83
N ALA A 5 23.01 20.22 20.88
CA ALA A 5 23.69 19.00 21.23
C ALA A 5 22.72 17.82 21.46
N CYS A 6 23.17 16.61 21.15
CA CYS A 6 22.57 15.39 21.66
C CYS A 6 23.70 14.55 22.29
N LEU A 7 23.76 14.65 23.63
CA LEU A 7 24.63 13.90 24.52
C LEU A 7 24.42 12.39 24.36
N VAL A 8 25.52 11.66 24.18
CA VAL A 8 25.59 10.21 24.32
C VAL A 8 25.62 9.90 25.82
N VAL A 9 24.54 9.30 26.35
CA VAL A 9 24.50 8.74 27.70
C VAL A 9 24.94 7.29 27.61
N HIS A 10 26.16 7.02 28.07
CA HIS A 10 26.65 5.68 28.40
C HIS A 10 26.11 5.32 29.80
N GLY A 11 25.35 4.23 29.90
CA GLY A 11 25.00 3.59 31.17
C GLY A 11 25.45 2.14 31.13
N THR A 12 26.39 1.78 32.00
CA THR A 12 26.78 0.41 32.31
C THR A 12 25.89 -0.11 33.45
N ASP A 13 25.49 -1.39 33.42
CA ASP A 13 25.78 -2.36 34.50
C ASP A 13 24.94 -3.65 34.40
N SER A 14 25.70 -4.76 34.41
CA SER A 14 25.47 -6.09 35.00
C SER A 14 24.36 -7.07 34.54
N ILE A 15 24.86 -8.15 33.89
CA ILE A 15 24.63 -9.60 34.12
C ILE A 15 23.23 -10.18 33.83
N GLY A 16 23.17 -10.93 32.71
CA GLY A 16 22.24 -12.02 32.46
C GLY A 16 21.67 -12.01 31.04
N ASN A 17 22.06 -12.99 30.20
CA ASN A 17 21.47 -13.35 28.88
C ASN A 17 22.20 -12.86 27.60
N ALA A 18 23.52 -13.07 27.53
CA ALA A 18 24.37 -12.60 26.42
C ALA A 18 24.05 -13.13 24.99
N ASN A 19 23.14 -14.10 24.80
CA ASN A 19 22.90 -14.71 23.48
C ASN A 19 21.57 -14.31 22.81
N LEU A 20 20.56 -13.81 23.56
CA LEU A 20 19.30 -13.33 22.98
C LEU A 20 19.30 -11.82 22.74
N ASP A 21 20.04 -11.05 23.54
CA ASP A 21 20.12 -9.59 23.40
C ASP A 21 21.03 -9.15 22.25
N LEU A 22 22.00 -9.95 21.83
CA LEU A 22 22.95 -9.57 20.77
C LEU A 22 22.28 -9.54 19.38
N PHE A 23 21.40 -10.50 19.09
CA PHE A 23 20.60 -10.51 17.86
C PHE A 23 19.52 -9.42 17.88
N GLY A 24 18.92 -9.16 19.04
CA GLY A 24 18.01 -8.04 19.27
C GLY A 24 18.70 -6.69 19.07
N LEU A 25 19.83 -6.43 19.72
CA LEU A 25 20.55 -5.16 19.64
C LEU A 25 21.18 -4.90 18.27
N LEU A 26 21.62 -5.91 17.54
CA LEU A 26 22.12 -5.72 16.17
C LEU A 26 20.98 -5.46 15.18
N VAL A 27 19.91 -6.27 15.20
CA VAL A 27 18.76 -6.06 14.30
C VAL A 27 18.02 -4.78 14.67
N PHE A 28 17.62 -4.60 15.93
CA PHE A 28 16.95 -3.38 16.38
C PHE A 28 17.87 -2.16 16.37
N GLY A 29 19.17 -2.30 16.61
CA GLY A 29 20.13 -1.20 16.54
C GLY A 29 20.38 -0.72 15.11
N ILE A 30 20.56 -1.64 14.15
CA ILE A 30 20.66 -1.31 12.73
C ILE A 30 19.32 -0.79 12.21
N VAL A 31 18.19 -1.41 12.57
CA VAL A 31 16.84 -0.94 12.20
C VAL A 31 16.59 0.45 12.78
N ARG A 32 16.95 0.72 14.04
CA ARG A 32 16.76 2.03 14.70
C ARG A 32 17.69 3.11 14.18
N ALA A 33 18.95 2.77 13.91
CA ALA A 33 19.90 3.70 13.29
C ALA A 33 19.48 4.04 11.85
N ARG A 34 19.10 3.02 11.06
CA ARG A 34 18.58 3.20 9.70
C ARG A 34 17.23 3.91 9.70
N TRP A 35 16.39 3.69 10.72
CA TRP A 35 15.15 4.44 10.94
C TRP A 35 15.43 5.92 11.22
N LYS A 36 16.34 6.24 12.14
CA LYS A 36 16.71 7.63 12.45
C LYS A 36 17.29 8.36 11.24
N SER A 37 18.17 7.71 10.48
CA SER A 37 18.70 8.26 9.22
C SER A 37 17.61 8.43 8.15
N ASN A 38 16.71 7.45 8.02
CA ASN A 38 15.57 7.53 7.10
C ASN A 38 14.59 8.64 7.49
N CYS A 39 14.37 8.89 8.80
CA CYS A 39 13.53 9.99 9.27
C CYS A 39 14.10 11.35 8.88
N VAL A 40 15.42 11.56 9.05
CA VAL A 40 16.06 12.82 8.66
C VAL A 40 16.02 13.02 7.14
N MET A 41 16.27 11.98 6.35
CA MET A 41 16.18 12.06 4.88
C MET A 41 14.73 12.25 4.39
N ALA A 42 13.77 11.61 5.06
CA ALA A 42 12.34 11.77 4.81
C ALA A 42 11.90 13.22 5.08
N GLU A 43 12.35 13.81 6.19
CA GLU A 43 12.08 15.21 6.54
C GLU A 43 12.67 16.18 5.51
N LEU A 44 13.93 15.98 5.10
CA LEU A 44 14.56 16.77 4.04
C LEU A 44 13.83 16.64 2.68
N ALA A 45 13.36 15.44 2.34
CA ALA A 45 12.61 15.19 1.10
C ALA A 45 11.26 15.93 1.08
N THR A 46 10.58 16.07 2.23
CA THR A 46 9.32 16.83 2.33
C THR A 46 9.49 18.33 2.17
N ILE A 47 10.65 18.87 2.55
CA ILE A 47 10.95 20.30 2.48
C ILE A 47 11.41 20.70 1.06
N SER A 48 12.04 19.77 0.33
CA SER A 48 12.54 20.05 -1.02
C SER A 48 11.42 20.25 -2.04
N PRO A 49 11.47 21.30 -2.89
CA PRO A 49 10.48 21.50 -3.94
C PRO A 49 10.60 20.42 -5.02
N LEU A 50 9.46 19.88 -5.44
CA LEU A 50 9.38 18.92 -6.52
C LEU A 50 9.72 19.60 -7.84
N ARG A 51 10.56 18.93 -8.65
CA ARG A 51 10.81 19.32 -10.04
C ARG A 51 9.52 19.20 -10.84
N TRP A 52 9.40 20.00 -11.91
CA TRP A 52 8.18 20.06 -12.72
C TRP A 52 7.73 18.68 -13.24
N TYR A 53 8.66 17.82 -13.68
CA TYR A 53 8.35 16.47 -14.15
C TYR A 53 7.83 15.56 -13.02
N GLN A 54 8.36 15.70 -11.79
CA GLN A 54 7.87 14.93 -10.64
C GLN A 54 6.44 15.33 -10.28
N ARG A 55 6.11 16.62 -10.38
CA ARG A 55 4.73 17.10 -10.20
C ARG A 55 3.79 16.51 -11.24
N ILE A 56 4.22 16.45 -12.51
CA ILE A 56 3.42 15.85 -13.58
C ILE A 56 3.21 14.36 -13.31
N LEU A 57 4.26 13.60 -12.98
CA LEU A 57 4.15 12.17 -12.67
C LEU A 57 3.22 11.89 -11.49
N MET A 58 3.34 12.68 -10.42
CA MET A 58 2.45 12.59 -9.26
C MET A 58 1.01 12.96 -9.62
N GLY A 59 0.83 14.03 -10.39
CA GLY A 59 -0.49 14.48 -10.85
C GLY A 59 -1.17 13.43 -11.72
N MET A 60 -0.45 12.86 -12.68
CA MET A 60 -0.94 11.80 -13.56
C MET A 60 -1.30 10.54 -12.77
N GLY A 61 -0.38 10.05 -11.94
CA GLY A 61 -0.63 8.84 -11.15
C GLY A 61 -1.79 9.00 -10.16
N GLY A 62 -1.84 10.13 -9.45
CA GLY A 62 -2.95 10.45 -8.56
C GLY A 62 -4.29 10.58 -9.29
N SER A 63 -4.31 11.19 -10.48
CA SER A 63 -5.51 11.30 -11.31
C SER A 63 -6.00 9.95 -11.80
N ILE A 64 -5.09 9.06 -12.25
CA ILE A 64 -5.45 7.70 -12.69
C ILE A 64 -6.12 6.94 -11.53
N LEU A 65 -5.53 6.96 -10.34
CA LEU A 65 -6.11 6.30 -9.17
C LEU A 65 -7.46 6.90 -8.78
N ALA A 66 -7.58 8.23 -8.81
CA ALA A 66 -8.84 8.91 -8.52
C ALA A 66 -9.94 8.51 -9.52
N ILE A 67 -9.62 8.41 -10.82
CA ILE A 67 -10.57 7.94 -11.84
C ILE A 67 -11.00 6.50 -11.56
N LEU A 68 -10.05 5.60 -11.26
CA LEU A 68 -10.38 4.20 -10.94
C LEU A 68 -11.30 4.08 -9.71
N LEU A 69 -11.03 4.85 -8.65
CA LEU A 69 -11.87 4.90 -7.45
C LEU A 69 -13.26 5.48 -7.75
N ALA A 70 -13.33 6.55 -8.56
CA ALA A 70 -14.59 7.14 -8.99
C ALA A 70 -15.42 6.16 -9.85
N THR A 71 -14.78 5.45 -10.78
CA THR A 71 -15.42 4.38 -11.55
C THR A 71 -15.95 3.29 -10.63
N ALA A 72 -15.16 2.83 -9.65
CA ALA A 72 -15.60 1.83 -8.68
C ALA A 72 -16.77 2.33 -7.81
N ALA A 73 -16.77 3.61 -7.42
CA ALA A 73 -17.89 4.20 -6.67
C ALA A 73 -19.19 4.19 -7.48
N TRP A 74 -19.10 4.49 -8.78
CA TRP A 74 -20.22 4.50 -9.72
C TRP A 74 -20.78 3.11 -10.02
N LEU A 75 -19.92 2.10 -10.13
CA LEU A 75 -20.29 0.71 -10.46
C LEU A 75 -21.11 0.03 -9.36
N THR A 76 -22.11 -0.78 -9.73
CA THR A 76 -22.90 -1.55 -8.74
C THR A 76 -22.21 -2.88 -8.45
N PRO A 77 -21.81 -3.20 -7.21
CA PRO A 77 -21.09 -4.44 -6.93
C PRO A 77 -21.96 -5.66 -7.20
N SER A 78 -21.43 -6.62 -7.96
CA SER A 78 -22.08 -7.90 -8.24
C SER A 78 -22.24 -8.77 -6.99
N VAL A 79 -23.46 -9.26 -6.75
CA VAL A 79 -23.77 -10.22 -5.66
C VAL A 79 -22.98 -11.52 -5.75
N ARG A 80 -22.49 -11.87 -6.95
CA ARG A 80 -21.66 -13.08 -7.16
C ARG A 80 -20.24 -12.91 -6.61
N GLY A 81 -19.84 -11.70 -6.20
CA GLY A 81 -18.48 -11.37 -5.78
C GLY A 81 -17.49 -11.19 -6.95
N MET A 82 -17.97 -11.26 -8.20
CA MET A 82 -17.16 -11.04 -9.41
C MET A 82 -18.03 -10.58 -10.59
N GLY A 83 -17.39 -10.04 -11.63
CA GLY A 83 -18.06 -9.64 -12.88
C GLY A 83 -18.53 -8.19 -12.94
N THR A 84 -18.30 -7.38 -11.90
CA THR A 84 -18.66 -5.95 -11.91
C THR A 84 -18.02 -5.18 -13.06
N HIS A 85 -16.84 -5.61 -13.53
CA HIS A 85 -16.16 -5.01 -14.71
C HIS A 85 -16.95 -5.18 -16.01
N GLN A 86 -17.88 -6.13 -16.11
CA GLN A 86 -18.72 -6.33 -17.30
C GLN A 86 -19.70 -5.17 -17.52
N GLN A 87 -20.02 -4.39 -16.49
CA GLN A 87 -20.78 -3.14 -16.62
C GLN A 87 -20.04 -2.08 -17.45
N LEU A 88 -18.71 -2.23 -17.58
CA LEU A 88 -17.87 -1.40 -18.46
C LEU A 88 -17.80 -1.94 -19.91
N GLY A 89 -18.60 -2.96 -20.25
CA GLY A 89 -18.55 -3.61 -21.57
C GLY A 89 -17.39 -4.59 -21.75
N LEU A 90 -16.66 -4.90 -20.67
CA LEU A 90 -15.53 -5.83 -20.71
C LEU A 90 -16.00 -7.29 -20.69
N PRO A 91 -15.29 -8.21 -21.36
CA PRO A 91 -15.68 -9.61 -21.44
C PRO A 91 -15.59 -10.32 -20.07
N PRO A 92 -16.32 -11.44 -19.88
CA PRO A 92 -16.14 -12.31 -18.73
C PRO A 92 -14.70 -12.85 -18.61
N CYS A 93 -14.31 -13.27 -17.41
CA CYS A 93 -12.97 -13.84 -17.20
C CYS A 93 -12.85 -15.20 -17.90
N THR A 94 -11.96 -15.29 -18.90
CA THR A 94 -11.74 -16.51 -19.67
C THR A 94 -11.28 -17.69 -18.80
N LEU A 95 -10.46 -17.45 -17.77
CA LEU A 95 -10.04 -18.52 -16.85
C LEU A 95 -11.24 -19.17 -16.17
N VAL A 96 -12.19 -18.37 -15.68
CA VAL A 96 -13.41 -18.91 -15.07
C VAL A 96 -14.27 -19.65 -16.08
N GLN A 97 -14.33 -19.19 -17.34
CA GLN A 97 -15.07 -19.89 -18.38
C GLN A 97 -14.46 -21.24 -18.76
N LEU A 98 -13.12 -21.34 -18.73
CA LEU A 98 -12.40 -22.56 -19.13
C LEU A 98 -12.24 -23.56 -17.98
N THR A 99 -11.95 -23.09 -16.77
CA THR A 99 -11.60 -23.96 -15.63
C THR A 99 -12.67 -24.00 -14.55
N GLY A 100 -13.72 -23.17 -14.65
CA GLY A 100 -14.71 -22.98 -13.58
C GLY A 100 -14.17 -22.26 -12.34
N THR A 101 -12.87 -22.00 -12.28
CA THR A 101 -12.17 -21.54 -11.07
C THR A 101 -11.79 -20.07 -11.18
N ARG A 102 -11.97 -19.31 -10.09
CA ARG A 102 -11.59 -17.89 -10.01
C ARG A 102 -10.08 -17.74 -10.06
N CYS A 103 -9.57 -16.87 -10.92
CA CYS A 103 -8.17 -16.47 -10.90
C CYS A 103 -7.89 -15.49 -9.74
N PRO A 104 -6.63 -15.22 -9.35
CA PRO A 104 -6.33 -14.37 -8.19
C PRO A 104 -6.85 -12.93 -8.32
N SER A 105 -7.05 -12.43 -9.55
CA SER A 105 -7.62 -11.10 -9.81
C SER A 105 -9.14 -11.10 -9.99
N CYS A 106 -9.80 -12.26 -10.05
CA CYS A 106 -11.25 -12.33 -10.17
C CYS A 106 -11.90 -11.67 -8.95
N GLY A 107 -12.84 -10.75 -9.22
CA GLY A 107 -13.55 -10.02 -8.18
C GLY A 107 -12.92 -8.70 -7.75
N MET A 108 -11.74 -8.32 -8.26
CA MET A 108 -11.07 -7.08 -7.85
C MET A 108 -11.92 -5.81 -8.05
N THR A 109 -12.55 -5.62 -9.21
CA THR A 109 -13.43 -4.46 -9.47
C THR A 109 -14.69 -4.49 -8.59
N THR A 110 -15.18 -5.69 -8.26
CA THR A 110 -16.32 -5.86 -7.34
C THR A 110 -15.92 -5.49 -5.92
N SER A 111 -14.72 -5.90 -5.52
CA SER A 111 -14.11 -5.57 -4.24
C SER A 111 -13.94 -4.05 -4.07
N TRP A 112 -13.43 -3.35 -5.08
CA TRP A 112 -13.31 -1.89 -5.08
C TRP A 112 -14.67 -1.20 -5.02
N SER A 113 -15.67 -1.72 -5.75
CA SER A 113 -17.02 -1.15 -5.75
C SER A 113 -17.72 -1.30 -4.40
N HIS A 114 -17.49 -2.42 -3.70
CA HIS A 114 -17.92 -2.59 -2.31
C HIS A 114 -17.20 -1.63 -1.36
N LEU A 115 -15.88 -1.49 -1.50
CA LEU A 115 -15.08 -0.60 -0.66
C LEU A 115 -15.54 0.86 -0.79
N MET A 116 -15.75 1.33 -2.02
CA MET A 116 -16.24 2.69 -2.28
C MET A 116 -17.68 2.94 -1.81
N LYS A 117 -18.44 1.88 -1.52
CA LYS A 117 -19.77 1.92 -0.89
C LYS A 117 -19.71 1.73 0.63
N GLY A 118 -18.53 1.73 1.24
CA GLY A 118 -18.33 1.52 2.68
C GLY A 118 -18.52 0.07 3.14
N ASN A 119 -18.74 -0.88 2.23
CA ASN A 119 -18.92 -2.29 2.55
C ASN A 119 -17.58 -3.04 2.53
N VAL A 120 -16.77 -2.83 3.56
CA VAL A 120 -15.44 -3.47 3.69
C VAL A 120 -15.55 -5.00 3.71
N TRP A 121 -16.58 -5.55 4.36
CA TRP A 121 -16.75 -7.00 4.43
C TRP A 121 -17.08 -7.63 3.08
N GLY A 122 -17.96 -6.99 2.30
CA GLY A 122 -18.24 -7.37 0.92
C GLY A 122 -17.01 -7.24 0.03
N SER A 123 -16.17 -6.23 0.29
CA SER A 123 -14.90 -6.02 -0.42
C SER A 123 -13.93 -7.18 -0.22
N LEU A 124 -13.70 -7.58 1.04
CA LEU A 124 -12.86 -8.71 1.42
C LEU A 124 -13.40 -10.04 0.84
N LYS A 125 -14.70 -10.29 0.98
CA LYS A 125 -15.35 -11.49 0.42
C LYS A 125 -15.19 -11.58 -1.09
N ALA A 126 -15.35 -10.46 -1.81
CA ALA A 126 -15.16 -10.45 -3.26
C ALA A 126 -13.70 -10.76 -3.64
N ASN A 127 -12.74 -10.02 -3.09
CA ASN A 127 -11.31 -10.23 -3.31
C ASN A 127 -10.50 -9.53 -2.21
N THR A 128 -9.78 -10.30 -1.39
CA THR A 128 -9.03 -9.77 -0.23
C THR A 128 -7.90 -8.84 -0.67
N ALA A 129 -7.12 -9.24 -1.68
CA ALA A 129 -6.05 -8.42 -2.23
C ALA A 129 -6.57 -7.14 -2.88
N GLY A 130 -7.71 -7.22 -3.57
CA GLY A 130 -8.42 -6.08 -4.14
C GLY A 130 -8.81 -5.07 -3.08
N CYS A 131 -9.27 -5.51 -1.91
CA CYS A 131 -9.60 -4.64 -0.78
C CYS A 131 -8.35 -3.89 -0.30
N VAL A 132 -7.25 -4.60 -0.07
CA VAL A 132 -5.98 -3.98 0.38
C VAL A 132 -5.49 -2.95 -0.64
N LEU A 133 -5.47 -3.30 -1.93
CA LEU A 133 -5.07 -2.38 -3.00
C LEU A 133 -6.01 -1.18 -3.11
N GLY A 134 -7.31 -1.38 -2.95
CA GLY A 134 -8.29 -0.29 -2.97
C GLY A 134 -8.09 0.69 -1.82
N VAL A 135 -7.78 0.19 -0.61
CA VAL A 135 -7.44 1.03 0.55
C VAL A 135 -6.14 1.81 0.29
N ILE A 136 -5.10 1.15 -0.23
CA ILE A 136 -3.86 1.83 -0.62
C ILE A 136 -4.15 2.94 -1.63
N ALA A 137 -4.93 2.66 -2.67
CA ALA A 137 -5.31 3.65 -3.68
C ALA A 137 -6.08 4.84 -3.07
N LEU A 138 -6.99 4.58 -2.13
CA LEU A 138 -7.81 5.59 -1.45
C LEU A 138 -6.95 6.63 -0.72
N PHE A 139 -5.83 6.22 -0.11
CA PHE A 139 -4.89 7.14 0.54
C PHE A 139 -3.84 7.69 -0.41
N LEU A 140 -3.38 6.88 -1.37
CA LEU A 140 -2.31 7.26 -2.28
C LEU A 140 -2.77 8.33 -3.28
N ALA A 141 -4.00 8.26 -3.79
CA ALA A 141 -4.54 9.24 -4.73
C ALA A 141 -4.54 10.69 -4.18
N PRO A 142 -5.14 11.00 -3.01
CA PRO A 142 -5.10 12.35 -2.46
C PRO A 142 -3.69 12.79 -2.06
N TRP A 143 -2.83 11.89 -1.60
CA TRP A 143 -1.43 12.21 -1.30
C TRP A 143 -0.65 12.63 -2.55
N MET A 144 -0.77 11.89 -3.65
CA MET A 144 -0.12 12.21 -4.91
C MET A 144 -0.65 13.53 -5.50
N LEU A 145 -1.96 13.73 -5.49
CA LEU A 145 -2.59 14.95 -5.99
C LEU A 145 -2.20 16.18 -5.16
N SER A 146 -2.27 16.09 -3.83
CA SER A 146 -1.86 17.19 -2.94
C SER A 146 -0.37 17.53 -3.11
N SER A 147 0.49 16.52 -3.27
CA SER A 147 1.92 16.72 -3.52
C SER A 147 2.19 17.36 -4.88
N ALA A 148 1.43 17.01 -5.92
CA ALA A 148 1.53 17.62 -7.24
C ALA A 148 1.12 19.10 -7.24
N VAL A 149 0.02 19.43 -6.57
CA VAL A 149 -0.52 20.81 -6.49
C VAL A 149 0.35 21.71 -5.62
N LEU A 150 0.74 21.23 -4.43
CA LEU A 150 1.58 22.00 -3.51
C LEU A 150 3.05 22.03 -3.93
N GLY A 151 3.44 21.12 -4.82
CA GLY A 151 4.77 21.10 -5.41
C GLY A 151 5.89 20.72 -4.45
N ARG A 152 5.53 20.00 -3.40
CA ARG A 152 6.41 19.41 -2.37
C ARG A 152 5.76 18.12 -1.91
N LEU A 153 6.53 17.18 -1.38
CA LEU A 153 5.97 15.97 -0.81
C LEU A 153 5.21 16.33 0.48
N THR A 154 3.89 16.12 0.50
CA THR A 154 3.05 16.44 1.67
C THR A 154 3.27 15.49 2.84
N VAL A 155 3.65 14.25 2.51
CA VAL A 155 4.15 13.23 3.43
C VAL A 155 5.38 12.63 2.76
N ALA A 156 6.38 12.27 3.56
CA ALA A 156 7.59 11.65 3.04
C ALA A 156 7.26 10.39 2.24
N ALA A 157 7.95 10.22 1.11
CA ALA A 157 7.82 9.00 0.33
C ALA A 157 8.28 7.79 1.18
N PRO A 158 7.57 6.66 1.10
CA PRO A 158 8.02 5.43 1.76
C PRO A 158 9.37 5.00 1.20
N SER A 159 10.21 4.41 2.06
CA SER A 159 11.50 3.86 1.62
C SER A 159 11.29 2.64 0.73
N ASP A 160 12.28 2.32 -0.11
CA ASP A 160 12.24 1.14 -0.99
C ASP A 160 11.94 -0.14 -0.20
N ALA A 161 12.50 -0.29 1.01
CA ALA A 161 12.23 -1.42 1.88
C ALA A 161 10.75 -1.52 2.30
N VAL A 162 10.10 -0.38 2.59
CA VAL A 162 8.68 -0.34 2.94
C VAL A 162 7.82 -0.72 1.74
N LEU A 163 8.13 -0.17 0.56
CA LEU A 163 7.42 -0.51 -0.68
C LEU A 163 7.55 -1.99 -1.05
N ILE A 164 8.77 -2.54 -0.95
CA ILE A 164 9.03 -3.96 -1.17
C ILE A 164 8.26 -4.82 -0.17
N THR A 165 8.27 -4.44 1.12
CA THR A 165 7.55 -5.16 2.17
C THR A 165 6.04 -5.16 1.89
N ILE A 166 5.44 -4.00 1.58
CA ILE A 166 4.02 -3.90 1.24
C ILE A 166 3.71 -4.75 0.00
N THR A 167 4.55 -4.69 -1.03
CA THR A 167 4.35 -5.48 -2.26
C THR A 167 4.39 -6.97 -1.98
N ILE A 168 5.39 -7.43 -1.22
CA ILE A 168 5.50 -8.85 -0.80
C ILE A 168 4.26 -9.25 0.00
N LEU A 169 3.82 -8.44 0.96
CA LEU A 169 2.63 -8.74 1.76
C LEU A 169 1.37 -8.83 0.89
N VAL A 170 1.17 -7.91 -0.05
CA VAL A 170 0.04 -7.96 -0.99
C VAL A 170 0.09 -9.23 -1.84
N VAL A 171 1.27 -9.60 -2.36
CA VAL A 171 1.44 -10.83 -3.15
C VAL A 171 1.14 -12.07 -2.31
N LEU A 172 1.67 -12.15 -1.09
CA LEU A 172 1.43 -13.27 -0.18
C LEU A 172 -0.06 -13.39 0.18
N VAL A 173 -0.72 -12.27 0.49
CA VAL A 173 -2.17 -12.25 0.74
C VAL A 173 -2.96 -12.69 -0.49
N THR A 174 -2.56 -12.24 -1.68
CA THR A 174 -3.21 -12.60 -2.95
C THR A 174 -3.11 -14.11 -3.20
N LEU A 175 -1.91 -14.67 -3.08
CA LEU A 175 -1.68 -16.09 -3.33
C LEU A 175 -2.32 -16.95 -2.22
N GLY A 176 -2.22 -16.53 -0.96
CA GLY A 176 -2.83 -17.23 0.17
C GLY A 176 -4.36 -17.29 0.07
N ASP A 177 -5.02 -16.14 -0.14
CA ASP A 177 -6.49 -16.07 -0.32
C ASP A 177 -6.94 -16.91 -1.53
N TRP A 178 -6.17 -16.88 -2.61
CA TRP A 178 -6.46 -17.65 -3.81
C TRP A 178 -6.31 -19.17 -3.60
N LEU A 179 -5.23 -19.62 -2.96
CA LEU A 179 -5.01 -21.04 -2.66
C LEU A 179 -6.11 -21.60 -1.74
N VAL A 180 -6.56 -20.80 -0.76
CA VAL A 180 -7.69 -21.19 0.09
C VAL A 180 -8.96 -21.33 -0.75
N ARG A 181 -9.26 -20.39 -1.66
CA ARG A 181 -10.46 -20.43 -2.51
C ARG A 181 -10.46 -21.52 -3.59
N ILE A 182 -9.33 -22.15 -3.88
CA ILE A 182 -9.24 -23.28 -4.81
C ILE A 182 -9.51 -24.60 -4.12
N ASN A 183 -9.06 -24.74 -2.87
CA ASN A 183 -9.15 -25.99 -2.12
C ASN A 183 -10.52 -26.23 -1.47
N PHE A 184 -11.42 -25.25 -1.50
CA PHE A 184 -12.78 -25.29 -0.95
C PHE A 184 -13.80 -24.89 -2.02
#